data_AF-A0A6L0XPG9-F1
#
_entry.id   AF-A0A6L0XPG9-F1
#
_cell.length_a   1.000
_cell.length_b   1.000
_cell.length_c   1.000
_cell.angle_alpha   90.00
_cell.angle_beta   90.00
_cell.angle_gamma   90.00
#
_symmetry.space_group_name_H-M   'P 1'
#
loop_
_entity.id
_entity.type
_entity.pdbx_description
1 polymer ?
#
loop_
_entity_poly.entity_id
_entity_poly.type
_entity_poly.pdbx_seq_one_letter_code
_entity_poly.pdbx_strand_id
1 'polypeptide(L)'
;MNILLPLTILIVSWSLDSTDPDVQKRIFFIFALVHTAIMCMAIYLFFEIWRCDDHTLLQVKDPYSDKESIQKQWEYDIGKLRDLILTNIGFSAGISTFFALRYGIYFPLLLQSLNNPKALYHSELFRIYAKREKAEGELQRPWKETNTIPEWAKMLWNQSEKDSGKLLASSGLALQSPTGGSKALRKRR
;
A
#
# COMPACT_ATOMS: atom_id res chain seq x y z
N MET A 1 6.38 23.92 -2.59
CA MET A 1 6.10 23.26 -3.87
C MET A 1 7.27 23.60 -4.80
N ASN A 2 8.16 22.65 -5.07
CA ASN A 2 9.41 22.92 -5.77
C ASN A 2 9.14 23.12 -7.26
N ILE A 3 9.10 24.38 -7.73
CA ILE A 3 8.88 24.77 -9.14
C ILE A 3 9.92 24.13 -10.08
N LEU A 4 11.09 23.76 -9.55
CA LEU A 4 12.12 23.03 -10.28
C LEU A 4 11.64 21.68 -10.81
N LEU A 5 10.73 21.00 -10.10
CA LEU A 5 10.27 19.66 -10.46
C LEU A 5 9.39 19.63 -11.73
N PRO A 6 8.35 20.48 -11.89
CA PRO A 6 7.63 20.57 -13.15
C PRO A 6 8.50 21.10 -14.30
N LEU A 7 9.46 21.99 -14.01
CA LEU A 7 10.37 22.53 -15.04
C LEU A 7 11.34 21.45 -15.57
N THR A 8 11.92 20.63 -14.69
CA THR A 8 12.79 19.53 -15.11
C THR A 8 12.01 18.47 -15.87
N ILE A 9 10.77 18.17 -15.45
CA ILE A 9 9.85 17.30 -16.18
C ILE A 9 9.60 17.84 -17.60
N LEU A 10 9.33 19.14 -17.75
CA LEU A 10 9.07 19.75 -19.05
C LEU A 10 10.30 19.69 -19.97
N ILE A 11 11.48 20.02 -19.43
CA ILE A 11 12.74 20.02 -20.20
C ILE A 11 13.09 18.60 -20.67
N VAL A 12 12.98 17.60 -19.78
CA VAL A 12 13.27 16.20 -20.15
C VAL A 12 12.21 15.67 -21.12
N SER A 13 10.95 16.05 -20.95
CA SER A 13 9.88 15.69 -21.89
C SER A 13 10.09 16.33 -23.27
N TRP A 14 10.65 17.53 -23.35
CA TRP A 14 11.01 18.18 -24.62
C TRP A 14 12.28 17.61 -25.24
N SER A 15 13.22 17.10 -24.44
CA SER A 15 14.45 16.50 -24.96
C SER A 15 14.26 15.08 -25.48
N LEU A 16 13.17 14.42 -25.10
CA LEU A 16 12.82 13.08 -25.57
C LEU A 16 11.91 13.20 -26.79
N ASP A 17 12.41 12.77 -27.96
CA ASP A 17 11.55 12.56 -29.11
C ASP A 17 10.64 11.36 -28.84
N SER A 18 9.50 11.66 -28.22
CA SER A 18 8.47 10.68 -27.88
C SER A 18 7.67 10.24 -29.11
N THR A 19 7.98 10.77 -30.30
CA THR A 19 7.33 10.43 -31.57
C THR A 19 8.02 9.26 -32.25
N ASP A 20 9.30 9.03 -31.97
CA ASP A 20 10.07 7.92 -32.54
C ASP A 20 9.67 6.58 -31.89
N PRO A 21 9.16 5.61 -32.68
CA PRO A 21 8.78 4.30 -32.16
C PRO A 21 9.96 3.53 -31.53
N ASP A 22 11.19 3.79 -31.93
CA ASP A 22 12.36 3.11 -31.36
C ASP A 22 12.71 3.65 -29.97
N VAL A 23 12.55 4.95 -29.74
CA VAL A 23 12.69 5.55 -28.41
C VAL A 23 11.61 5.03 -27.47
N GLN A 24 10.36 4.97 -27.93
CA GLN A 24 9.24 4.42 -27.14
C GLN A 24 9.49 2.97 -26.69
N LYS A 25 9.95 2.11 -27.60
CA LYS A 25 10.31 0.71 -27.28
C LYS A 25 11.43 0.62 -26.24
N ARG A 26 12.46 1.45 -26.36
CA ARG A 26 13.56 1.50 -25.39
C ARG A 26 13.07 1.90 -24.00
N ILE A 27 12.21 2.93 -23.91
CA ILE A 27 11.60 3.36 -22.66
C ILE A 27 10.80 2.21 -22.03
N PHE A 28 9.96 1.54 -22.82
CA PHE A 28 9.16 0.43 -22.34
C PHE A 28 10.04 -0.73 -21.86
N PHE A 29 11.12 -1.05 -22.57
CA PHE A 29 12.05 -2.10 -22.19
C PHE A 29 12.77 -1.77 -20.87
N ILE A 30 13.24 -0.54 -20.69
CA ILE A 30 13.83 -0.07 -19.41
C ILE A 30 12.82 -0.22 -18.29
N PHE A 31 11.58 0.25 -18.51
CA PHE A 31 10.51 0.16 -17.53
C PHE A 31 10.24 -1.29 -17.13
N ALA A 32 10.10 -2.20 -18.12
CA ALA A 32 9.88 -3.61 -17.88
C ALA A 32 11.02 -4.23 -17.07
N LEU A 33 12.27 -3.98 -17.46
CA LEU A 33 13.46 -4.48 -16.76
C LEU A 33 13.50 -4.02 -15.31
N VAL A 34 13.27 -2.73 -15.06
CA VAL A 34 13.26 -2.16 -13.70
C VAL A 34 12.15 -2.78 -12.86
N HIS A 35 10.93 -2.91 -13.40
CA HIS A 35 9.81 -3.47 -12.63
C HIS A 35 9.96 -4.97 -12.41
N THR A 36 10.58 -5.71 -13.34
CA THR A 36 10.98 -7.10 -13.10
C THR A 36 11.98 -7.19 -11.94
N ALA A 37 12.98 -6.32 -11.88
CA ALA A 37 13.93 -6.29 -10.76
C ALA A 37 13.25 -5.96 -9.42
N ILE A 38 12.32 -5.00 -9.41
CA ILE A 38 11.48 -4.68 -8.24
C ILE A 38 10.69 -5.92 -7.79
N MET A 39 10.05 -6.63 -8.73
CA MET A 39 9.29 -7.83 -8.41
C MET A 39 10.17 -8.95 -7.86
N CYS A 40 11.36 -9.17 -8.42
CA CYS A 40 12.34 -10.11 -7.86
C CYS A 40 12.72 -9.73 -6.42
N MET A 41 12.92 -8.44 -6.15
CA MET A 41 13.25 -7.97 -4.81
C MET A 41 12.07 -8.12 -3.83
N ALA A 42 10.85 -7.89 -4.29
CA ALA A 42 9.64 -8.12 -3.49
C ALA A 42 9.51 -9.59 -3.08
N ILE A 43 9.77 -10.51 -4.02
CA ILE A 43 9.77 -11.95 -3.76
C ILE A 43 10.87 -12.32 -2.74
N TYR A 44 12.07 -11.75 -2.89
CA TYR A 44 13.14 -11.92 -1.90
C TYR A 44 12.71 -11.47 -0.50
N LEU A 45 12.13 -10.28 -0.37
CA LEU A 45 11.63 -9.77 0.92
C LEU A 45 10.54 -10.67 1.50
N PHE A 46 9.62 -11.15 0.66
CA PHE A 46 8.57 -12.07 1.09
C PHE A 46 9.15 -13.36 1.70
N PHE A 47 10.13 -13.97 1.03
CA PHE A 47 10.80 -15.15 1.57
C PHE A 47 11.58 -14.87 2.85
N GLU A 48 12.22 -13.71 2.96
CA GLU A 48 12.96 -13.35 4.17
C GLU A 48 12.01 -13.10 5.36
N ILE A 49 10.86 -12.45 5.14
CA ILE A 49 9.81 -12.27 6.16
C ILE A 49 9.29 -13.64 6.61
N TRP A 50 8.97 -14.53 5.66
CA TRP A 50 8.48 -15.87 5.97
C TRP A 50 9.51 -16.65 6.80
N ARG A 51 10.79 -16.60 6.41
CA ARG A 51 11.86 -17.31 7.14
C ARG A 51 12.07 -16.78 8.56
N CYS A 52 11.70 -15.52 8.83
CA CYS A 52 11.98 -14.87 10.10
C CYS A 52 11.10 -15.35 11.27
N ASP A 53 10.04 -16.13 11.01
CA ASP A 53 9.08 -16.75 11.97
C ASP A 53 8.95 -16.07 13.35
N ASP A 54 8.79 -14.74 13.33
CA ASP A 54 8.73 -13.94 14.53
C ASP A 54 7.27 -13.83 14.97
N HIS A 55 6.94 -14.50 16.08
CA HIS A 55 5.59 -14.53 16.66
C HIS A 55 5.33 -13.38 17.64
N THR A 56 6.18 -12.35 17.65
CA THR A 56 5.96 -11.15 18.45
C THR A 56 4.61 -10.53 18.08
N LEU A 57 3.76 -10.34 19.10
CA LEU A 57 2.43 -9.75 18.95
C LEU A 57 2.56 -8.23 18.94
N LEU A 58 2.07 -7.59 17.89
CA LEU A 58 2.02 -6.14 17.74
C LEU A 58 0.57 -5.67 17.90
N GLN A 59 0.38 -4.62 18.70
CA GLN A 59 -0.89 -3.89 18.72
C GLN A 59 -0.85 -2.85 17.60
N VAL A 60 -1.63 -3.10 16.55
CA VAL A 60 -1.78 -2.22 15.41
C VAL A 60 -3.10 -1.50 15.54
N LYS A 61 -3.04 -0.17 15.69
CA LYS A 61 -4.22 0.67 15.70
C LYS A 61 -4.70 0.89 14.27
N ASP A 62 -5.92 0.42 13.97
CA ASP A 62 -6.49 0.55 12.64
C ASP A 62 -6.80 2.04 12.35
N PRO A 63 -6.28 2.62 11.25
CA PRO A 63 -6.48 4.04 10.93
C PRO A 63 -7.92 4.41 10.57
N TYR A 64 -8.79 3.41 10.32
CA TYR A 64 -10.18 3.60 9.92
C TYR A 64 -11.19 3.39 11.06
N SER A 65 -10.96 2.40 11.92
CA SER A 65 -11.96 2.00 12.94
C SER A 65 -11.58 2.43 14.36
N ASP A 66 -10.39 3.01 14.55
CA ASP A 66 -9.81 3.32 15.87
C ASP A 66 -9.69 2.09 16.80
N LYS A 67 -9.88 0.89 16.24
CA LYS A 67 -9.80 -0.40 16.95
C LYS A 67 -8.36 -0.88 16.95
N GLU A 68 -7.92 -1.34 18.12
CA GLU A 68 -6.62 -1.99 18.26
C GLU A 68 -6.79 -3.46 17.84
N SER A 69 -6.07 -3.86 16.80
CA SER A 69 -5.97 -5.25 16.38
C SER A 69 -4.62 -5.81 16.84
N ILE A 70 -4.65 -7.00 17.45
CA ILE A 70 -3.43 -7.72 17.78
C ILE A 70 -3.06 -8.53 16.54
N GLN A 71 -1.96 -8.17 15.91
CA GLN A 71 -1.45 -8.83 14.71
C GLN A 71 -0.06 -9.40 14.98
N LYS A 72 0.26 -10.55 14.38
CA LYS A 72 1.63 -11.08 14.44
C LYS A 72 2.55 -10.21 13.59
N GLN A 73 3.80 -10.05 14.01
CA GLN A 73 4.78 -9.23 13.29
C GLN A 73 4.92 -9.60 11.80
N TRP A 74 5.00 -10.89 11.49
CA TRP A 74 5.12 -11.34 10.10
C TRP A 74 3.87 -11.03 9.27
N GLU A 75 2.67 -11.10 9.85
CA GLU A 75 1.41 -10.75 9.15
C GLU A 75 1.37 -9.26 8.84
N TYR A 76 1.85 -8.42 9.78
CA TYR A 76 1.98 -6.98 9.58
C TYR A 76 2.97 -6.67 8.44
N ASP A 77 4.15 -7.30 8.47
CA ASP A 77 5.21 -7.06 7.48
C ASP A 77 4.78 -7.51 6.07
N ILE A 78 4.07 -8.64 5.94
CA ILE A 78 3.49 -9.08 4.65
C ILE A 78 2.42 -8.09 4.18
N GLY A 79 1.56 -7.59 5.08
CA GLY A 79 0.57 -6.57 4.75
C GLY A 79 1.22 -5.31 4.20
N LYS A 80 2.28 -4.82 4.86
CA LYS A 80 3.05 -3.66 4.40
C LYS A 80 3.81 -3.91 3.10
N LEU A 81 4.30 -5.13 2.87
CA LEU A 81 4.92 -5.50 1.60
C LEU A 81 3.91 -5.44 0.46
N ARG A 82 2.72 -6.01 0.68
CA ARG A 82 1.63 -5.96 -0.29
C ARG A 82 1.24 -4.52 -0.60
N ASP A 83 1.08 -3.68 0.42
CA ASP A 83 0.68 -2.29 0.22
C ASP A 83 1.77 -1.49 -0.52
N LEU A 84 3.05 -1.74 -0.24
CA LEU A 84 4.16 -1.15 -0.98
C LEU A 84 4.14 -1.54 -2.45
N ILE A 85 3.98 -2.83 -2.75
CA ILE A 85 4.07 -3.33 -4.12
C ILE A 85 2.80 -3.05 -4.92
N LEU A 86 1.61 -3.28 -4.37
CA LEU A 86 0.35 -3.09 -5.09
C LEU A 86 -0.09 -1.64 -5.09
N THR A 87 -0.13 -1.00 -3.92
CA THR A 87 -0.72 0.33 -3.76
C THR A 87 0.25 1.43 -4.14
N ASN A 88 1.51 1.36 -3.71
CA ASN A 88 2.46 2.44 -3.96
C ASN A 88 3.11 2.31 -5.36
N ILE A 89 3.68 1.14 -5.66
CA ILE A 89 4.41 0.91 -6.91
C ILE A 89 3.47 0.45 -8.04
N GLY A 90 2.59 -0.51 -7.78
CA GLY A 90 1.76 -1.17 -8.79
C GLY A 90 0.71 -0.23 -9.38
N PHE A 91 0.01 0.52 -8.54
CA PHE A 91 -1.00 1.49 -8.99
C PHE A 91 -0.38 2.59 -9.86
N SER A 92 0.74 3.18 -9.43
CA SER A 92 1.43 4.24 -10.16
C SER A 92 2.02 3.74 -11.49
N ALA A 93 2.61 2.54 -11.50
CA ALA A 93 3.10 1.85 -12.69
C ALA A 93 1.97 1.51 -13.67
N GLY A 94 0.83 1.03 -13.17
CA GLY A 94 -0.35 0.69 -13.95
C GLY A 94 -0.96 1.90 -14.66
N ILE A 95 -1.13 3.02 -13.93
CA ILE A 95 -1.58 4.29 -14.52
C ILE A 95 -0.61 4.78 -15.59
N SER A 96 0.70 4.73 -15.30
CA SER A 96 1.72 5.20 -16.24
C SER A 96 1.73 4.35 -17.52
N THR A 97 1.55 3.04 -17.39
CA THR A 97 1.41 2.11 -18.53
C THR A 97 0.16 2.40 -19.34
N PHE A 98 -0.97 2.65 -18.67
CA PHE A 98 -2.21 3.03 -19.34
C PHE A 98 -2.04 4.32 -20.17
N PHE A 99 -1.37 5.35 -19.61
CA PHE A 99 -1.09 6.58 -20.34
C PHE A 99 -0.21 6.37 -21.56
N ALA A 100 0.82 5.54 -21.44
CA ALA A 100 1.70 5.22 -22.56
C ALA A 100 0.95 4.49 -23.69
N LEU A 101 0.17 3.46 -23.36
CA LEU A 101 -0.54 2.67 -24.36
C LEU A 101 -1.72 3.43 -25.00
N ARG A 102 -2.47 4.22 -24.21
CA ARG A 102 -3.70 4.87 -24.69
C ARG A 102 -3.47 6.23 -25.33
N TYR A 103 -2.48 6.99 -24.83
CA TYR A 103 -2.23 8.38 -25.22
C TYR A 103 -0.83 8.58 -25.82
N GLY A 104 0.02 7.54 -25.89
CA GLY A 104 1.39 7.67 -26.40
C GLY A 104 2.30 8.48 -25.48
N ILE A 105 1.93 8.67 -24.21
CA ILE A 105 2.71 9.47 -23.26
C ILE A 105 3.65 8.53 -22.49
N TYR A 106 4.90 8.41 -22.95
CA TYR A 106 5.89 7.49 -22.36
C TYR A 106 6.71 8.10 -21.21
N PHE A 107 6.68 9.42 -21.06
CA PHE A 107 7.43 10.11 -19.99
C PHE A 107 7.09 9.60 -18.56
N PRO A 108 5.82 9.35 -18.19
CA PRO A 108 5.47 8.73 -16.91
C PRO A 108 6.18 7.40 -16.65
N LEU A 109 6.38 6.55 -17.67
CA LEU A 109 7.09 5.28 -17.52
C LEU A 109 8.55 5.49 -17.09
N LEU A 110 9.23 6.49 -17.66
CA LEU A 110 10.59 6.84 -17.26
C LEU A 110 10.63 7.33 -15.82
N LEU A 111 9.69 8.19 -15.43
CA LEU A 111 9.60 8.66 -14.04
C LEU A 111 9.38 7.50 -13.07
N GLN A 112 8.47 6.56 -13.38
CA GLN A 112 8.26 5.38 -12.53
C GLN A 112 9.49 4.49 -12.46
N SER A 113 10.25 4.38 -13.55
CA SER A 113 11.50 3.62 -13.58
C SER A 113 12.58 4.19 -12.66
N LEU A 114 12.49 5.47 -12.27
CA LEU A 114 13.42 6.09 -11.32
C LEU A 114 12.83 6.16 -9.90
N ASN A 115 11.56 6.51 -9.78
CA ASN A 115 10.91 6.74 -8.50
C ASN A 115 10.59 5.44 -7.77
N ASN A 116 10.17 4.38 -8.46
CA ASN A 116 9.77 3.13 -7.81
C ASN A 116 10.95 2.38 -7.17
N PRO A 117 12.13 2.28 -7.81
CA PRO A 117 13.32 1.73 -7.14
C PRO A 117 13.72 2.55 -5.92
N LYS A 118 13.64 3.88 -6.02
CA LYS A 118 13.92 4.78 -4.90
C LYS A 118 12.94 4.56 -3.74
N ALA A 119 11.65 4.43 -4.04
CA ALA A 119 10.62 4.15 -3.05
C ALA A 119 10.86 2.79 -2.36
N LEU A 120 11.21 1.75 -3.13
CA LEU A 120 11.57 0.44 -2.59
C LEU A 120 12.80 0.52 -1.69
N TYR A 121 13.88 1.19 -2.12
CA TYR A 121 15.13 1.31 -1.36
C TYR A 121 14.98 2.06 -0.03
N HIS A 122 14.09 3.05 0.02
CA HIS A 122 13.79 3.82 1.22
C HIS A 122 12.70 3.18 2.10
N SER A 123 12.05 2.11 1.65
CA SER A 123 11.05 1.41 2.46
C SER A 123 11.67 0.78 3.71
N GLU A 124 10.90 0.77 4.78
CA GLU A 124 11.27 0.21 6.08
C GLU A 124 11.58 -1.29 5.95
N LEU A 125 10.78 -2.01 5.15
CA LEU A 125 10.98 -3.43 4.85
C LEU A 125 12.32 -3.70 4.17
N PHE A 126 12.70 -2.88 3.18
CA PHE A 126 13.99 -3.04 2.51
C PHE A 126 15.14 -2.79 3.50
N ARG A 127 15.03 -1.77 4.35
CA ARG A 127 16.06 -1.45 5.34
C ARG A 127 16.22 -2.58 6.37
N ILE A 128 15.13 -3.16 6.85
CA ILE A 128 15.19 -4.23 7.85
C ILE A 128 15.69 -5.54 7.23
N TYR A 129 15.11 -5.98 6.11
CA TYR A 129 15.39 -7.32 5.57
C TYR A 129 16.55 -7.36 4.58
N ALA A 130 16.70 -6.36 3.71
CA ALA A 130 17.79 -6.32 2.74
C ALA A 130 19.07 -5.71 3.33
N LYS A 131 18.95 -4.59 4.07
CA LYS A 131 20.12 -3.95 4.71
C LYS A 131 20.47 -4.50 6.10
N ARG A 132 19.61 -5.34 6.69
CA ARG A 132 19.80 -5.88 8.05
C ARG A 132 19.91 -4.79 9.12
N GLU A 133 19.26 -3.65 8.91
CA GLU A 133 19.18 -2.59 9.92
C GLU A 133 18.32 -3.10 11.08
N LYS A 134 18.74 -2.79 12.32
CA LYS A 134 17.96 -3.15 13.52
C LYS A 134 16.65 -2.34 13.52
N ALA A 135 15.56 -2.97 13.96
CA ALA A 135 14.25 -2.36 14.08
C ALA A 135 14.15 -1.43 15.32
N GLU A 136 15.08 -0.48 15.43
CA GLU A 136 15.18 0.50 16.51
C GLU A 136 14.87 1.91 15.98
N GLY A 137 14.28 2.77 16.81
CA GLY A 137 13.95 4.15 16.44
C GLY A 137 12.87 4.25 15.35
N GLU A 138 13.21 4.84 14.21
CA GLU A 138 12.26 5.02 13.07
C GLU A 138 11.84 3.71 12.41
N LEU A 139 12.64 2.64 12.56
CA LEU A 139 12.34 1.31 12.03
C LEU A 139 11.56 0.44 13.02
N GLN A 140 11.25 0.96 14.21
CA GLN A 140 10.44 0.25 15.18
C GLN A 140 9.01 0.13 14.68
N ARG A 141 8.50 -1.12 14.65
CA ARG A 141 7.11 -1.41 14.31
C ARG A 141 6.19 -1.02 15.47
N PRO A 142 4.95 -0.56 15.22
CA PRO A 142 4.34 -0.28 13.92
C PRO A 142 4.83 1.04 13.30
N TRP A 143 5.09 1.06 11.99
CA TRP A 143 5.54 2.27 11.29
C TRP A 143 4.41 3.28 11.14
N LYS A 144 4.76 4.57 11.23
CA LYS A 144 3.82 5.67 10.99
C LYS A 144 3.42 5.65 9.52
N GLU A 145 2.13 5.52 9.25
CA GLU A 145 1.63 5.55 7.88
C GLU A 145 1.83 6.94 7.27
N THR A 146 2.60 7.03 6.18
CA THR A 146 2.76 8.28 5.43
C THR A 146 1.49 8.68 4.70
N ASN A 147 0.59 7.71 4.45
CA ASN A 147 -0.71 7.92 3.82
C ASN A 147 -1.78 8.21 4.88
N THR A 148 -1.65 9.32 5.60
CA THR A 148 -2.80 9.85 6.34
C THR A 148 -3.85 10.27 5.31
N ILE A 149 -4.91 9.47 5.24
CA ILE A 149 -6.11 9.80 4.48
C ILE A 149 -6.52 11.23 4.85
N PRO A 150 -6.79 12.10 3.87
CA PRO A 150 -7.25 13.43 4.15
C PRO A 150 -8.44 13.40 5.09
N GLU A 151 -8.49 14.29 6.08
CA GLU A 151 -9.56 14.30 7.09
C GLU A 151 -10.97 14.33 6.48
N TRP A 152 -11.14 14.95 5.30
CA TRP A 152 -12.41 14.94 4.55
C TRP A 152 -12.84 13.55 4.12
N ALA A 153 -11.91 12.67 3.73
CA ALA A 153 -12.23 11.31 3.29
C ALA A 153 -12.59 10.42 4.49
N LYS A 154 -11.94 10.63 5.65
CA LYS A 154 -12.35 9.99 6.91
C LYS A 154 -13.76 10.41 7.34
N MET A 155 -14.07 11.70 7.24
CA MET A 155 -15.42 12.21 7.53
C MET A 155 -16.47 11.58 6.62
N LEU A 156 -16.18 11.46 5.32
CA LEU A 156 -17.10 10.86 4.36
C LEU A 156 -17.35 9.38 4.66
N TRP A 157 -16.30 8.63 5.02
CA TRP A 157 -16.40 7.22 5.37
C TRP A 157 -17.23 7.02 6.65
N ASN A 158 -16.93 7.79 7.70
CA ASN A 158 -17.66 7.75 8.96
C ASN A 158 -19.14 8.15 8.80
N GLN A 159 -19.43 9.08 7.89
CA GLN A 159 -20.81 9.45 7.55
C GLN A 159 -21.53 8.29 6.85
N SER A 160 -20.87 7.60 5.92
CA SER A 160 -21.44 6.45 5.21
C SER A 160 -21.78 5.27 6.13
N GLU A 161 -20.95 4.99 7.16
CA GLU A 161 -21.24 3.96 8.16
C GLU A 161 -22.47 4.32 9.01
N LYS A 162 -22.59 5.59 9.43
CA LYS A 162 -23.74 6.08 10.19
C LYS A 162 -25.03 6.00 9.36
N ASP A 163 -24.98 6.42 8.10
CA ASP A 163 -26.13 6.39 7.21
C ASP A 163 -26.55 4.94 6.90
N SER A 164 -25.58 4.04 6.70
CA SER A 164 -25.85 2.60 6.54
C SER A 164 -26.48 1.98 7.80
N GLY A 165 -25.97 2.30 8.99
CA GLY A 165 -26.54 1.85 10.27
C GLY A 165 -27.96 2.37 10.48
N LYS A 166 -28.22 3.63 10.11
CA LYS A 166 -29.56 4.24 10.17
C LYS A 166 -30.52 3.59 9.18
N LEU A 167 -30.06 3.28 7.96
CA LEU A 167 -30.86 2.57 6.96
C LEU A 167 -31.20 1.16 7.44
N LEU A 168 -30.24 0.41 7.98
CA LEU A 168 -30.47 -0.93 8.54
C LEU A 168 -31.42 -0.90 9.75
N ALA A 169 -31.30 0.09 10.63
CA ALA A 169 -32.22 0.28 11.75
C ALA A 169 -33.64 0.65 11.28
N SER A 170 -33.76 1.47 10.23
CA SER A 170 -35.06 1.85 9.66
C SER A 170 -35.72 0.74 8.82
N SER A 171 -34.94 -0.19 8.27
CA SER A 171 -35.43 -1.30 7.44
C SER A 171 -35.76 -2.57 8.24
N GLY A 172 -35.67 -2.53 9.57
CA GLY A 172 -36.18 -3.56 10.48
C GLY A 172 -35.40 -4.87 10.50
N LEU A 173 -34.27 -4.97 9.78
CA LEU A 173 -33.39 -6.13 9.81
C LEU A 173 -32.33 -5.95 10.91
N ALA A 174 -32.78 -6.01 12.16
CA ALA A 174 -31.87 -6.16 13.29
C ALA A 174 -31.18 -7.54 13.17
N LEU A 175 -29.89 -7.53 12.84
CA LEU A 175 -29.03 -8.70 12.95
C LEU A 175 -29.03 -9.12 14.44
N GLN A 176 -29.68 -10.25 14.76
CA GLN A 176 -29.53 -10.88 16.05
C GLN A 176 -28.05 -11.25 16.24
N SER A 177 -27.43 -10.70 17.27
CA SER A 177 -26.11 -11.11 17.73
C SER A 177 -26.14 -12.60 18.12
N PRO A 178 -25.08 -13.39 17.86
CA PRO A 178 -25.04 -14.78 18.27
C PRO A 178 -24.70 -14.87 19.77
N THR A 179 -25.72 -14.82 20.62
CA THR A 179 -25.62 -15.29 22.01
C THR A 179 -26.46 -16.55 22.19
N GLY A 180 -26.02 -17.64 21.56
CA GLY A 180 -26.49 -18.99 21.82
C GLY A 180 -25.68 -19.66 22.92
N GLY A 181 -25.77 -19.14 24.16
CA GLY A 181 -25.11 -19.67 25.35
C GLY A 181 -26.12 -20.36 26.27
N SER A 182 -26.24 -21.68 26.11
CA SER A 182 -26.93 -22.63 26.99
C SER A 182 -26.76 -22.35 28.49
N LYS A 183 -27.85 -22.23 29.25
CA LYS A 183 -27.95 -22.71 30.65
C LYS A 183 -29.40 -23.04 31.03
N ALA A 184 -29.67 -24.34 31.09
CA ALA A 184 -30.73 -24.91 31.90
C ALA A 184 -30.41 -24.76 33.39
N LEU A 185 -31.37 -24.33 34.21
CA LEU A 185 -31.42 -24.59 35.67
C LEU A 185 -32.85 -24.26 36.17
N ARG A 186 -33.77 -25.23 36.26
CA ARG A 186 -34.05 -26.05 37.44
C ARG A 186 -34.24 -25.24 38.74
N LYS A 187 -35.49 -25.12 39.21
CA LYS A 187 -36.05 -25.70 40.48
C LYS A 187 -36.96 -24.75 41.29
N ARG A 188 -38.20 -25.23 41.54
CA ARG A 188 -39.10 -25.06 42.72
C ARG A 188 -39.44 -23.63 43.17
N ARG A 189 -40.71 -23.31 43.42
CA ARG A 189 -41.62 -24.00 44.35
C ARG A 189 -43.07 -23.73 43.99
#